data_AF-A0A538CES9-F1
#
_entry.id   AF-A0A538CES9-F1
#
_cell.length_a   1.000
_cell.length_b   1.000
_cell.length_c   1.000
_cell.angle_alpha   90.00
_cell.angle_beta   90.00
_cell.angle_gamma   90.00
#
_symmetry.space_group_name_H-M   'P 1'
#
loop_
_entity.id
_entity.type
_entity.pdbx_description
1 polymer ?
#
loop_
_entity_poly.entity_id
_entity_poly.type
_entity_poly.pdbx_seq_one_letter_code
_entity_poly.pdbx_strand_id
1 'polypeptide(L)'
;MRRGLALCLAAAALAGCNGGTVDKHALKRDAEKVGSLATEGELLANDMSKGASTKYFARMHAKELSRAASNLADALAERPISPGIEAHVHKLSRLAAKVSSQLEQLHLHPTNRAIAKAMRQPLSADADAADRLSK
;
A
#
# COMPACT_ATOMS: atom_id res chain seq x y z
N MET A 1 1.45 24.47 -32.46
CA MET A 1 2.33 24.33 -31.28
C MET A 1 1.59 24.16 -29.94
N ARG A 2 0.31 24.54 -29.80
CA ARG A 2 -0.46 24.37 -28.54
C ARG A 2 -0.90 22.93 -28.20
N ARG A 3 -0.95 22.02 -29.18
CA ARG A 3 -1.37 20.62 -28.96
C ARG A 3 -0.30 19.75 -28.30
N GLY A 4 0.99 20.08 -28.48
CA GLY A 4 2.09 19.35 -27.83
C GLY A 4 2.18 19.62 -26.33
N LEU A 5 1.89 20.86 -25.91
CA LEU A 5 1.94 21.26 -24.49
C LEU A 5 0.86 20.58 -23.65
N ALA A 6 -0.34 20.38 -24.23
CA ALA A 6 -1.45 19.71 -23.56
C ALA A 6 -1.18 18.21 -23.34
N LEU A 7 -0.42 17.55 -24.22
CA LEU A 7 -0.06 16.15 -24.08
C LEU A 7 0.98 15.92 -22.96
N CYS A 8 1.95 16.84 -22.81
CA CYS A 8 2.94 16.74 -21.74
C CYS A 8 2.36 16.97 -20.34
N LEU A 9 1.38 17.88 -20.20
CA LEU A 9 0.70 18.08 -18.91
C LEU A 9 -0.18 16.89 -18.51
N ALA A 10 -0.81 16.22 -19.48
CA ALA A 10 -1.62 15.03 -19.22
C ALA A 10 -0.77 13.82 -18.80
N ALA A 11 0.45 13.69 -19.35
CA ALA A 11 1.38 12.63 -18.96
C ALA A 11 1.90 12.81 -17.51
N ALA A 12 2.09 14.05 -17.06
CA ALA A 12 2.49 14.34 -15.67
C ALA A 12 1.39 14.06 -14.64
N ALA A 13 0.11 14.07 -15.05
CA ALA A 13 -1.01 13.76 -14.18
C ALA A 13 -1.31 12.24 -14.06
N LEU A 14 -0.77 11.43 -14.98
CA LEU A 14 -0.93 9.97 -14.99
C LEU A 14 0.22 9.23 -14.29
N ALA A 15 1.34 9.90 -14.02
CA ALA A 15 2.25 9.50 -12.97
C ALA A 15 1.63 9.96 -11.65
N GLY A 16 1.18 9.05 -10.78
CA GLY A 16 0.58 9.41 -9.49
C GLY A 16 1.42 10.46 -8.75
N CYS A 17 0.76 11.35 -8.00
CA CYS A 17 1.31 12.50 -7.26
C CYS A 17 2.36 12.17 -6.17
N ASN A 18 3.34 11.33 -6.47
CA ASN A 18 4.48 10.96 -5.64
C ASN A 18 5.80 11.45 -6.24
N GLY A 19 5.79 12.27 -7.30
CA GLY A 19 7.01 12.77 -7.98
C GLY A 19 7.80 13.87 -7.26
N GLY A 20 7.69 13.99 -5.93
CA GLY A 20 8.37 15.05 -5.15
C GLY A 20 9.11 14.49 -3.93
N THR A 21 9.99 15.30 -3.34
CA THR A 21 10.75 14.95 -2.13
C THR A 21 9.81 14.46 -1.02
N VAL A 22 10.19 13.40 -0.32
CA VAL A 22 9.53 12.94 0.89
C VAL A 22 9.94 13.86 2.02
N ASP A 23 9.06 14.79 2.39
CA ASP A 23 9.14 15.59 3.61
C ASP A 23 8.30 14.96 4.74
N LYS A 24 8.27 15.58 5.92
CA LYS A 24 7.50 15.09 7.08
C LYS A 24 6.00 14.95 6.79
N HIS A 25 5.43 15.86 6.00
CA HIS A 25 4.02 15.84 5.69
C HIS A 25 3.68 14.73 4.69
N ALA A 26 4.54 14.55 3.68
CA ALA A 26 4.45 13.43 2.75
C ALA A 26 4.61 12.08 3.47
N LEU A 27 5.60 11.96 4.36
CA LEU A 27 5.81 10.77 5.18
C LEU A 27 4.56 10.41 5.99
N LYS A 28 3.95 11.40 6.68
CA LYS A 28 2.72 11.18 7.43
C LYS A 28 1.58 10.65 6.54
N ARG A 29 1.32 11.31 5.41
CA ARG A 29 0.25 10.88 4.49
C ARG A 29 0.52 9.50 3.90
N ASP A 30 1.77 9.21 3.54
CA ASP A 30 2.15 7.91 2.99
C ASP A 30 2.04 6.82 4.07
N ALA A 31 2.32 7.14 5.34
CA ALA A 31 2.09 6.24 6.46
C ALA A 31 0.60 5.94 6.68
N GLU A 32 -0.26 6.96 6.65
CA GLU A 32 -1.73 6.79 6.71
C GLU A 32 -2.25 5.91 5.56
N LYS A 33 -1.71 6.09 4.34
CA LYS A 33 -2.05 5.22 3.19
C LYS A 33 -1.65 3.76 3.43
N VAL A 34 -0.42 3.48 3.90
CA VAL A 34 0.01 2.11 4.24
C VAL A 34 -0.92 1.50 5.29
N GLY A 35 -1.26 2.27 6.33
CA GLY A 35 -2.20 1.83 7.36
C GLY A 35 -3.59 1.51 6.81
N SER A 36 -4.11 2.34 5.91
CA SER A 36 -5.40 2.10 5.23
C SER A 36 -5.37 0.81 4.39
N LEU A 37 -4.31 0.60 3.60
CA LEU A 37 -4.17 -0.61 2.77
C LEU A 37 -4.09 -1.88 3.62
N ALA A 38 -3.34 -1.83 4.72
CA ALA A 38 -3.24 -2.95 5.66
C ALA A 38 -4.59 -3.22 6.36
N THR A 39 -5.31 -2.17 6.76
CA THR A 39 -6.64 -2.27 7.38
C THR A 39 -7.66 -2.87 6.41
N GLU A 40 -7.71 -2.40 5.16
CA GLU A 40 -8.58 -2.96 4.12
C GLU A 40 -8.24 -4.42 3.80
N GLY A 41 -6.94 -4.76 3.82
CA GLY A 41 -6.46 -6.13 3.77
C GLY A 41 -6.96 -7.01 4.92
N GLU A 42 -6.95 -6.49 6.16
CA GLU A 42 -7.47 -7.22 7.33
C GLU A 42 -8.97 -7.50 7.19
N LEU A 43 -9.74 -6.51 6.76
CA LEU A 43 -11.18 -6.64 6.51
C LEU A 43 -11.45 -7.69 5.43
N LEU A 44 -10.70 -7.65 4.32
CA LEU A 44 -10.79 -8.65 3.26
C LEU A 44 -10.43 -10.04 3.79
N ALA A 45 -9.34 -10.17 4.54
CA ALA A 45 -8.91 -11.43 5.14
C ALA A 45 -9.96 -11.98 6.13
N ASN A 46 -10.61 -11.10 6.90
CA ASN A 46 -11.73 -11.46 7.77
C ASN A 46 -12.89 -12.06 6.96
N ASP A 47 -13.31 -11.39 5.89
CA ASP A 47 -14.43 -11.84 5.06
C ASP A 47 -14.12 -13.15 4.33
N MET A 48 -12.91 -13.27 3.78
CA MET A 48 -12.41 -14.52 3.18
C MET A 48 -12.40 -15.66 4.20
N SER A 49 -11.96 -15.41 5.44
CA SER A 49 -11.89 -16.44 6.49
C SER A 49 -13.27 -16.98 6.89
N LYS A 50 -14.30 -16.14 6.80
CA LYS A 50 -15.71 -16.48 7.06
C LYS A 50 -16.43 -17.07 5.85
N GLY A 51 -15.80 -17.03 4.66
CA GLY A 51 -16.46 -17.38 3.41
C GLY A 51 -17.52 -16.35 2.96
N ALA A 52 -17.42 -15.11 3.45
CA ALA A 52 -18.32 -14.00 3.14
C ALA A 52 -17.90 -13.22 1.89
N SER A 53 -16.92 -13.73 1.13
CA SER A 53 -16.40 -13.12 -0.10
C SER A 53 -16.41 -14.12 -1.24
N THR A 54 -16.57 -13.63 -2.47
CA THR A 54 -16.48 -14.47 -3.67
C THR A 54 -15.02 -14.61 -4.12
N LYS A 55 -14.68 -15.76 -4.73
CA LYS A 55 -13.32 -16.03 -5.24
C LYS A 55 -12.77 -14.90 -6.12
N TYR A 56 -13.58 -14.38 -7.04
CA TYR A 56 -13.13 -13.37 -7.99
C TYR A 56 -12.97 -12.01 -7.34
N PHE A 57 -13.89 -11.61 -6.46
CA PHE A 57 -13.76 -10.38 -5.69
C PHE A 57 -12.49 -10.43 -4.83
N ALA A 58 -12.33 -11.49 -4.02
CA ALA A 58 -11.17 -11.64 -3.15
C ALA A 58 -9.84 -11.59 -3.92
N ARG A 59 -9.77 -12.33 -5.04
CA ARG A 59 -8.58 -12.33 -5.90
C ARG A 59 -8.25 -10.94 -6.45
N MET A 60 -9.23 -10.27 -7.05
CA MET A 60 -8.97 -8.98 -7.71
C MET A 60 -8.71 -7.88 -6.69
N HIS A 61 -9.49 -7.84 -5.61
CA HIS A 61 -9.34 -6.83 -4.58
C HIS A 61 -7.99 -6.95 -3.87
N ALA A 62 -7.58 -8.16 -3.48
CA ALA A 62 -6.25 -8.40 -2.91
C ALA A 62 -5.11 -7.98 -3.86
N LYS A 63 -5.28 -8.21 -5.17
CA LYS A 63 -4.29 -7.81 -6.19
C LYS A 63 -4.13 -6.29 -6.26
N GLU A 64 -5.25 -5.55 -6.29
CA GLU A 64 -5.20 -4.09 -6.37
C GLU A 64 -4.59 -3.49 -5.12
N LEU A 65 -4.94 -4.01 -3.94
CA LEU A 65 -4.31 -3.60 -2.67
C LEU A 65 -2.81 -3.92 -2.66
N SER A 66 -2.42 -5.14 -3.07
CA SER A 66 -1.02 -5.59 -3.16
C SER A 66 -0.22 -4.66 -4.07
N ARG A 67 -0.75 -4.34 -5.25
CA ARG A 67 -0.14 -3.42 -6.22
C ARG A 67 -0.02 -2.00 -5.68
N ALA A 68 -1.06 -1.48 -5.03
CA ALA A 68 -1.04 -0.15 -4.44
C ALA A 68 0.05 -0.05 -3.35
N ALA A 69 0.17 -1.07 -2.49
CA ALA A 69 1.20 -1.15 -1.46
C ALA A 69 2.62 -1.27 -2.07
N SER A 70 2.80 -2.08 -3.12
CA SER A 70 4.07 -2.20 -3.84
C SER A 70 4.50 -0.87 -4.46
N ASN A 71 3.62 -0.22 -5.21
CA ASN A 71 3.92 1.08 -5.83
C ASN A 71 4.32 2.14 -4.79
N LEU A 72 3.71 2.10 -3.60
CA LEU A 72 4.05 3.01 -2.51
C LEU A 72 5.41 2.66 -1.89
N ALA A 73 5.73 1.38 -1.75
CA ALA A 73 7.04 0.92 -1.28
C ALA A 73 8.16 1.38 -2.22
N ASP A 74 7.98 1.21 -3.52
CA ASP A 74 8.92 1.61 -4.57
C ASP A 74 9.09 3.13 -4.58
N ALA A 75 7.99 3.88 -4.56
CA ALA A 75 8.04 5.33 -4.50
C ALA A 75 8.80 5.83 -3.26
N LEU A 76 8.57 5.25 -2.08
CA LEU A 76 9.29 5.62 -0.86
C LEU A 76 10.78 5.24 -0.90
N ALA A 77 11.17 4.23 -1.68
CA ALA A 77 12.56 3.82 -1.84
C ALA A 77 13.33 4.72 -2.82
N GLU A 78 12.66 5.25 -3.84
CA GLU A 78 13.29 5.98 -4.96
C GLU A 78 13.25 7.50 -4.81
N ARG A 79 12.22 8.05 -4.15
CA ARG A 79 12.05 9.50 -4.05
C ARG A 79 13.16 10.15 -3.21
N PRO A 80 13.62 11.36 -3.56
CA PRO A 80 14.49 12.14 -2.70
C PRO A 80 13.86 12.33 -1.30
N ILE A 81 14.67 12.32 -0.25
CA ILE A 81 14.20 12.41 1.14
C ILE A 81 14.73 13.70 1.77
N SER A 82 13.90 14.42 2.53
CA SER A 82 14.36 15.55 3.33
C SER A 82 15.32 15.09 4.44
N PRO A 83 16.37 15.86 4.76
CA PRO A 83 17.32 15.47 5.80
C PRO A 83 16.66 15.20 7.17
N GLY A 84 17.10 14.14 7.84
CA GLY A 84 16.73 13.81 9.22
C GLY A 84 15.48 12.94 9.38
N ILE A 85 14.91 12.41 8.30
CA ILE A 85 13.76 11.48 8.34
C ILE A 85 13.99 10.18 7.54
N GLU A 86 15.20 9.97 7.01
CA GLU A 86 15.58 8.85 6.14
C GLU A 86 15.24 7.50 6.77
N ALA A 87 15.57 7.33 8.05
CA ALA A 87 15.27 6.09 8.78
C ALA A 87 13.77 5.77 8.83
N HIS A 88 12.92 6.79 9.00
CA HIS A 88 11.46 6.62 9.02
C HIS A 88 10.92 6.29 7.64
N VAL A 89 11.40 6.98 6.59
CA VAL A 89 11.02 6.70 5.20
C VAL A 89 11.40 5.28 4.80
N HIS A 90 12.63 4.83 5.10
CA HIS A 90 13.07 3.47 4.82
C HIS A 90 12.27 2.43 5.62
N LYS A 91 11.91 2.73 6.86
CA LYS A 91 11.05 1.84 7.67
C LYS A 91 9.65 1.73 7.07
N LEU A 92 9.08 2.85 6.61
CA LEU A 92 7.79 2.85 5.96
C LEU A 92 7.80 2.13 4.61
N SER A 93 8.84 2.31 3.78
CA SER A 93 9.01 1.58 2.52
C SER A 93 9.03 0.06 2.74
N ARG A 94 9.81 -0.41 3.72
CA ARG A 94 9.82 -1.85 4.09
C ARG A 94 8.47 -2.33 4.61
N LEU A 95 7.77 -1.52 5.39
CA LEU A 95 6.44 -1.85 5.89
C LEU A 95 5.43 -1.98 4.74
N ALA A 96 5.44 -1.05 3.79
CA ALA A 96 4.61 -1.11 2.58
C ALA A 96 4.90 -2.37 1.75
N ALA A 97 6.17 -2.72 1.56
CA ALA A 97 6.56 -3.95 0.87
C ALA A 97 6.06 -5.22 1.60
N LYS A 98 6.13 -5.23 2.94
CA LYS A 98 5.60 -6.33 3.75
C LYS A 98 4.07 -6.47 3.61
N VAL A 99 3.34 -5.35 3.69
CA VAL A 99 1.89 -5.31 3.48
C VAL A 99 1.52 -5.80 2.09
N SER A 100 2.24 -5.36 1.05
CA SER A 100 2.08 -5.85 -0.32
C SER A 100 2.22 -7.38 -0.38
N SER A 101 3.27 -7.94 0.21
CA SER A 101 3.49 -9.39 0.24
C SER A 101 2.35 -10.14 0.96
N GLN A 102 1.84 -9.63 2.07
CA GLN A 102 0.70 -10.24 2.77
C GLN A 102 -0.59 -10.22 1.93
N LEU A 103 -0.86 -9.11 1.24
CA LEU A 103 -1.99 -8.97 0.33
C LEU A 103 -1.85 -9.90 -0.88
N GLU A 104 -0.63 -10.09 -1.37
CA GLU A 104 -0.33 -11.05 -2.43
C GLU A 104 -0.66 -12.48 -2.00
N GLN A 105 -0.42 -12.85 -0.73
CA GLN A 105 -0.82 -14.17 -0.22
C GLN A 105 -2.34 -14.37 -0.28
N LEU A 106 -3.13 -13.32 -0.02
CA LEU A 106 -4.59 -13.38 -0.18
C LEU A 106 -4.98 -13.50 -1.66
N HIS A 107 -4.27 -12.81 -2.56
CA HIS A 107 -4.48 -12.88 -4.01
C HIS A 107 -4.23 -14.28 -4.57
N LEU A 108 -3.11 -14.91 -4.19
CA LEU A 108 -2.70 -16.23 -4.64
C LEU A 108 -3.61 -17.33 -4.08
N HIS A 109 -4.21 -17.10 -2.91
CA HIS A 109 -5.06 -18.06 -2.22
C HIS A 109 -6.46 -17.53 -1.89
N PRO A 110 -7.25 -17.10 -2.89
CA PRO A 110 -8.47 -16.31 -2.69
C PRO A 110 -9.64 -17.09 -2.08
N THR A 111 -9.51 -18.40 -1.91
CA THR A 111 -10.51 -19.28 -1.27
C THR A 111 -9.94 -20.03 -0.06
N ASN A 112 -8.67 -19.81 0.30
CA ASN A 112 -8.04 -20.51 1.41
C ASN A 112 -8.34 -19.76 2.73
N ARG A 113 -9.32 -20.28 3.47
CA ARG A 113 -9.76 -19.68 4.75
C ARG A 113 -8.69 -19.71 5.83
N ALA A 114 -7.79 -20.70 5.83
CA ALA A 114 -6.73 -20.81 6.81
C ALA A 114 -5.67 -19.72 6.61
N ILE A 115 -5.26 -19.50 5.36
CA ILE A 115 -4.36 -18.39 5.00
C ILE A 115 -5.02 -17.05 5.34
N ALA A 116 -6.27 -16.85 4.95
CA ALA A 116 -7.00 -15.61 5.27
C ALA A 116 -7.04 -15.35 6.78
N LYS A 117 -7.38 -16.36 7.60
CA LYS A 117 -7.38 -16.23 9.06
C LYS A 117 -5.99 -15.87 9.61
N ALA A 118 -4.93 -16.48 9.07
CA ALA A 118 -3.56 -16.23 9.50
C ALA A 118 -3.07 -14.82 9.15
N MET A 119 -3.62 -14.17 8.11
CA MET A 119 -3.20 -12.83 7.68
C MET A 119 -3.84 -11.68 8.46
N ARG A 120 -4.94 -11.91 9.19
CA ARG A 120 -5.66 -10.84 9.91
C ARG A 120 -4.80 -10.11 10.94
N GLN A 121 -4.17 -10.84 11.85
CA GLN A 121 -3.36 -10.24 12.91
C GLN A 121 -2.10 -9.55 12.35
N PRO A 122 -1.36 -10.15 11.39
CA PRO A 122 -0.25 -9.47 10.74
C PRO A 122 -0.65 -8.14 10.08
N LEU A 123 -1.74 -8.14 9.30
CA LEU A 123 -2.23 -6.92 8.62
C LEU A 123 -2.68 -5.84 9.61
N SER A 124 -3.39 -6.23 10.68
CA SER A 124 -3.75 -5.29 11.76
C SER A 124 -2.52 -4.72 12.46
N ALA A 125 -1.52 -5.54 12.77
CA ALA A 125 -0.30 -5.08 13.43
C ALA A 125 0.53 -4.16 12.52
N ASP A 126 0.54 -4.41 11.21
CA ASP A 126 1.22 -3.56 10.24
C ASP A 126 0.47 -2.24 10.01
N ALA A 127 -0.86 -2.22 10.14
CA ALA A 127 -1.64 -0.99 10.19
C ALA A 127 -1.26 -0.12 11.40
N ASP A 128 -1.18 -0.71 12.60
CA ASP A 128 -0.75 -0.01 13.82
C ASP A 128 0.70 0.49 13.72
N ALA A 129 1.58 -0.29 13.08
CA ALA A 129 2.96 0.10 12.85
C ALA A 129 3.06 1.32 11.90
N ALA A 130 2.18 1.39 10.90
CA ALA A 130 2.08 2.53 10.00
C ALA A 130 1.56 3.78 10.73
N ASP A 131 0.52 3.65 11.56
CA ASP A 131 -0.01 4.76 12.37
C ASP A 131 1.08 5.38 13.27
N ARG A 132 1.93 4.54 13.88
CA ARG A 132 3.07 5.01 14.71
C ARG A 132 4.12 5.79 13.91
N LEU A 133 4.24 5.57 12.60
CA LEU A 133 5.15 6.31 11.71
C LEU A 133 4.53 7.62 11.19
N SER A 134 3.22 7.79 11.38
CA SER A 134 2.48 8.99 10.97
C SER A 134 2.51 10.12 12.03
N LYS A 135 2.96 9.79 13.25
CA LYS A 135 3.05 10.65 14.42
C LYS A 135 4.45 11.26 14.55
#